data_AF-A0A078JVU6-F1
#
_entry.id   AF-A0A078JVU6-F1
#
_cell.length_a   1.000
_cell.length_b   1.000
_cell.length_c   1.000
_cell.angle_alpha   90.00
_cell.angle_beta   90.00
_cell.angle_gamma   90.00
#
_symmetry.space_group_name_H-M   'P 1'
#
loop_
_entity.id
_entity.type
_entity.pdbx_description
1 polymer ?
#
loop_
_entity_poly.entity_id
_entity_poly.type
_entity_poly.pdbx_seq_one_letter_code
_entity_poly.pdbx_strand_id
1 'polypeptide(L)' 'DEVKIEARVIGRKDDLTSVVIEIRRECDEELIATGRLWMVQRRSLNVKHNGVDLPSKL' A
#
# COMPACT_ATOMS: atom_id res chain seq x y z
N ASP A 1 -15.87 -3.26 13.50
CA ASP A 1 -14.57 -3.70 14.01
C ASP A 1 -13.47 -2.81 13.51
N GLU A 2 -12.57 -2.44 14.42
CA GLU A 2 -11.38 -1.63 14.13
C GLU A 2 -10.15 -2.53 14.11
N VAL A 3 -9.25 -2.26 13.17
CA VAL A 3 -8.09 -3.11 12.89
C VAL A 3 -6.84 -2.27 12.67
N LYS A 4 -5.71 -2.77 13.17
CA LYS A 4 -4.37 -2.27 12.85
C LYS A 4 -3.84 -3.05 11.65
N ILE A 5 -3.31 -2.35 10.67
CA ILE A 5 -2.69 -2.94 9.48
C ILE A 5 -1.21 -2.57 9.47
N GLU A 6 -0.35 -3.56 9.51
CA GLU A 6 1.10 -3.39 9.39
C GLU A 6 1.59 -4.07 8.12
N ALA A 7 2.37 -3.35 7.32
CA ALA A 7 2.93 -3.86 6.07
C ALA A 7 4.45 -3.74 6.08
N ARG A 8 5.14 -4.81 5.71
CA ARG A 8 6.61 -4.89 5.70
C ARG A 8 7.09 -5.37 4.33
N VAL A 9 8.00 -4.62 3.72
CA VAL A 9 8.70 -5.09 2.52
C VAL A 9 9.63 -6.23 2.93
N ILE A 10 9.40 -7.42 2.37
CA ILE A 10 10.18 -8.63 2.68
C ILE A 10 11.18 -8.99 1.58
N GLY A 11 11.10 -8.35 0.41
CA GLY A 11 12.03 -8.60 -0.67
C GLY A 11 11.80 -7.70 -1.87
N ARG A 12 12.86 -7.55 -2.67
CA ARG A 12 12.83 -6.85 -3.94
C ARG A 12 13.64 -7.68 -4.95
N LYS A 13 13.05 -7.92 -6.13
CA LYS A 13 13.71 -8.55 -7.27
C LYS A 13 13.43 -7.69 -8.50
N ASP A 14 14.46 -7.07 -9.05
CA ASP A 14 14.34 -6.11 -10.15
C ASP A 14 13.34 -4.99 -9.82
N ASP A 15 12.24 -4.89 -10.56
CA ASP A 15 11.13 -3.96 -10.36
C ASP A 15 9.99 -4.52 -9.48
N LEU A 16 10.05 -5.82 -9.15
CA LEU A 16 9.07 -6.51 -8.33
C LEU A 16 9.40 -6.39 -6.84
N THR A 17 8.48 -5.81 -6.07
CA THR A 17 8.55 -5.68 -4.62
C THR A 17 7.56 -6.64 -3.97
N SER A 18 8.01 -7.36 -2.94
CA SER A 18 7.20 -8.27 -2.13
C SER A 18 6.94 -7.67 -0.75
N VAL A 19 5.69 -7.67 -0.32
CA VAL A 19 5.24 -7.12 0.96
C VAL A 19 4.43 -8.18 1.70
N VAL A 20 4.71 -8.37 2.98
CA VAL A 20 3.83 -9.10 3.90
C VAL A 20 2.99 -8.09 4.66
N ILE A 21 1.71 -8.40 4.81
CA ILE A 21 0.73 -7.58 5.52
C ILE A 21 0.17 -8.41 6.66
N GLU A 22 0.13 -7.82 7.84
CA GLU A 22 -0.49 -8.38 9.04
C GLU A 22 -1.66 -7.47 9.44
N ILE A 23 -2.81 -8.08 9.70
CA ILE A 23 -4.02 -7.38 10.12
C ILE A 23 -4.39 -7.89 11.50
N ARG A 24 -4.39 -7.00 12.48
CA ARG A 24 -4.68 -7.30 13.88
C ARG A 24 -5.92 -6.56 14.34
N ARG A 25 -6.76 -7.19 15.16
CA ARG A 25 -7.85 -6.49 15.85
C ARG A 25 -7.26 -5.49 16.82
N GLU A 26 -7.80 -4.29 16.90
CA GLU A 26 -7.18 -3.22 17.69
C GLU A 26 -7.27 -3.43 19.20
N CYS A 27 -8.36 -4.02 19.70
CA CYS A 27 -8.62 -4.10 21.14
C CYS A 27 -7.74 -5.11 21.89
N ASP A 28 -7.27 -6.15 21.21
CA ASP A 28 -6.53 -7.28 21.80
C ASP A 28 -5.28 -7.69 21.00
N GLU A 29 -5.02 -7.01 19.88
CA GLU A 29 -3.93 -7.30 18.95
C GLU A 29 -3.96 -8.73 18.36
N GLU A 30 -5.13 -9.39 18.41
CA GLU A 30 -5.35 -10.70 17.83
C GLU A 30 -5.04 -10.64 16.32
N LEU A 31 -4.13 -11.49 15.86
CA LEU A 31 -3.84 -11.62 14.44
C LEU A 31 -5.01 -12.33 13.75
N ILE A 32 -5.79 -11.55 13.00
CA ILE A 32 -7.01 -12.04 12.36
C ILE A 32 -6.81 -12.39 10.88
N ALA A 33 -5.79 -11.82 10.23
CA ALA A 33 -5.44 -12.15 8.86
C ALA A 33 -3.99 -11.81 8.51
N THR A 34 -3.46 -12.54 7.52
CA THR A 34 -2.18 -12.23 6.87
C THR A 34 -2.36 -12.17 5.37
N GLY A 35 -1.65 -11.27 4.70
CA GLY A 35 -1.65 -11.11 3.25
C GLY A 35 -0.24 -11.04 2.69
N ARG A 36 -0.12 -11.31 1.39
CA ARG A 36 1.11 -11.06 0.61
C ARG A 36 0.76 -10.27 -0.64
N LEU A 37 1.50 -9.19 -0.86
CA LEU A 37 1.33 -8.30 -2.00
C LEU A 37 2.62 -8.28 -2.83
N TRP A 38 2.48 -8.43 -4.13
CA TRP A 38 3.56 -8.30 -5.10
C TRP A 38 3.25 -7.11 -6.01
N MET A 39 4.16 -6.14 -6.09
CA MET A 39 3.98 -4.92 -6.87
C MET A 39 5.15 -4.68 -7.79
N VAL A 40 4.87 -4.36 -9.06
CA VAL A 40 5.87 -3.89 -10.00
C VAL A 40 5.85 -2.36 -10.01
N GLN A 41 6.98 -1.72 -9.72
CA GLN A 41 7.12 -0.28 -9.90
C GLN A 41 7.29 0.03 -11.40
N ARG A 42 6.20 0.33 -12.10
CA ARG A 42 6.31 0.91 -13.45
C ARG A 42 6.90 2.31 -13.30
N ARG A 43 7.98 2.61 -14.04
CA ARG A 43 8.47 3.99 -14.19
C ARG A 43 7.29 4.85 -14.61
N SER A 44 7.11 6.00 -13.95
CA SER A 44 6.04 6.94 -14.25
C SER A 44 5.95 7.10 -15.77
N LEU A 45 4.84 6.64 -16.35
CA LEU A 45 4.45 7.13 -17.66
C LEU A 45 4.37 8.64 -17.47
N ASN A 46 5.05 9.41 -18.30
CA ASN A 46 4.92 10.86 -18.32
C ASN A 46 3.49 11.17 -18.76
N VAL A 47 2.52 11.05 -17.85
CA VAL A 47 1.13 11.39 -18.09
C VAL A 47 1.12 12.90 -18.09
N LYS A 48 1.11 13.48 -19.29
CA LYS A 48 0.74 14.88 -19.45
C LYS A 48 -0.68 15.03 -18.92
N HIS A 49 -0.85 15.53 -17.71
CA HIS A 49 -2.15 15.88 -17.16
C HIS A 49 -2.69 17.06 -18.00
N ASN A 50 -3.61 16.79 -18.92
CA ASN A 50 -4.36 17.83 -19.62
C ASN A 50 -5.63 18.16 -18.80
N GLY A 51 -5.57 19.20 -17.96
CA GLY A 51 -6.72 19.81 -17.27
C GLY A 51 -7.30 18.95 -16.14
N VAL A 52 -7.68 19.45 -14.96
CA VAL A 52 -8.17 20.77 -14.56
C VAL A 52 -7.65 21.03 -13.13
N ASP A 53 -7.10 22.21 -12.86
CA ASP A 53 -6.79 22.64 -11.49
C ASP A 53 -8.10 22.68 -10.68
N LEU A 54 -8.25 21.78 -9.71
CA LEU A 54 -9.24 21.95 -8.66
C LEU A 54 -8.65 22.92 -7.62
N PRO A 55 -9.29 24.07 -7.34
CA PRO A 55 -8.80 24.97 -6.30
C PRO A 55 -8.96 24.30 -4.95
N SER A 56 -7.84 24.11 -4.24
CA SER A 56 -7.80 23.78 -2.83
C SER A 56 -8.53 24.89 -2.07
N LYS A 57 -9.78 24.65 -1.66
CA LYS A 57 -10.44 25.53 -0.70
C LYS A 57 -9.80 25.30 0.67
N LEU A 58 -9.12 26.33 1.16
CA LEU A 58 -8.83 26.60 2.57
C LEU A 58 -9.67 27.82 2.95
#